data_AF-A0A2M7BSA3-F1
#
_entry.id   AF-A0A2M7BSA3-F1
#
_cell.length_a   1.000
_cell.length_b   1.000
_cell.length_c   1.000
_cell.angle_alpha   90.00
_cell.angle_beta   90.00
_cell.angle_gamma   90.00
#
_symmetry.space_group_name_H-M   'P 1'
#
loop_
_entity.id
_entity.type
_entity.pdbx_description
1 polymer ?
#
loop_
_entity_poly.entity_id
_entity_poly.type
_entity_poly.pdbx_seq_one_letter_code
_entity_poly.pdbx_strand_id
1 'polypeptide(L)'
;WELLTIKTTAPDLKIAVVPIPNPPGGKQYSIASYWVEGVSKQSTQQQEAWKFLQFLSSKEGETKMYEIQSNIRMFGTVYSRMDLAELLVQDQYLGSVVKQAVEDRFISLPLISNTFDDGLNDEVVRYLENAINSTSQGVSYEESLITAKKGIDQVFLRYKIQ
;
A
#
# COMPACT_ATOMS: atom_id res chain seq x y z
N TRP A 1 1.34 -8.66 3.43
CA TRP A 1 0.73 -9.39 4.56
C TRP A 1 0.15 -10.72 4.13
N GLU A 2 -0.57 -10.79 3.00
CA GLU A 2 -1.19 -12.03 2.50
C GLU A 2 -0.24 -13.23 2.36
N LEU A 3 1.04 -12.99 2.05
CA LEU A 3 2.05 -14.05 2.00
C LEU A 3 2.15 -14.85 3.31
N LEU A 4 1.96 -14.20 4.47
CA LEU A 4 1.91 -14.89 5.76
C LEU A 4 0.69 -15.81 5.84
N THR A 5 -0.49 -15.34 5.43
CA THR A 5 -1.74 -16.12 5.39
C THR A 5 -1.59 -17.35 4.49
N ILE A 6 -1.06 -17.15 3.28
CA ILE A 6 -0.83 -18.22 2.30
C ILE A 6 0.09 -19.29 2.90
N LYS A 7 1.19 -18.89 3.53
CA LYS A 7 2.16 -19.84 4.10
C LYS A 7 1.68 -20.55 5.36
N THR A 8 0.88 -19.89 6.18
CA THR A 8 0.20 -20.55 7.30
C THR A 8 -0.79 -21.61 6.80
N THR A 9 -1.50 -21.33 5.71
CA THR A 9 -2.53 -22.23 5.16
C THR A 9 -1.93 -23.35 4.31
N ALA A 10 -0.83 -23.08 3.60
CA ALA A 10 -0.13 -24.02 2.73
C ALA A 10 1.40 -23.94 2.96
N PRO A 11 1.93 -24.56 4.04
CA PRO A 11 3.34 -24.42 4.43
C PRO A 11 4.34 -24.86 3.35
N ASP A 12 4.01 -25.96 2.65
CA ASP A 12 4.88 -26.58 1.66
C ASP A 12 4.87 -25.86 0.30
N LEU A 13 3.96 -24.89 0.10
CA LEU A 13 3.87 -24.15 -1.15
C LEU A 13 5.15 -23.34 -1.37
N LYS A 14 5.89 -23.62 -2.44
CA LYS A 14 7.09 -22.84 -2.81
C LYS A 14 6.64 -21.51 -3.43
N ILE A 15 7.01 -20.41 -2.80
CA ILE A 15 6.63 -19.05 -3.23
C ILE A 15 7.90 -18.23 -3.41
N ALA A 16 7.94 -17.44 -4.48
CA ALA A 16 8.94 -16.41 -4.69
C ALA A 16 8.22 -15.06 -4.86
N VAL A 17 8.81 -13.99 -4.33
CA VAL A 17 8.33 -12.62 -4.54
C VAL A 17 9.26 -11.92 -5.52
N VAL A 18 8.73 -11.53 -6.67
CA VAL A 18 9.49 -10.89 -7.74
C VAL A 18 9.00 -9.46 -7.99
N PRO A 19 9.84 -8.58 -8.56
CA PRO A 19 9.39 -7.24 -8.96
C PRO A 19 8.28 -7.29 -10.00
N ILE A 20 7.44 -6.26 -10.03
CA ILE A 20 6.42 -6.09 -11.08
C ILE A 20 7.12 -6.00 -12.45
N PRO A 21 6.61 -6.66 -13.51
CA PRO A 21 7.17 -6.52 -14.86
C PRO A 21 7.12 -5.08 -15.38
N ASN A 22 8.10 -4.69 -16.19
CA ASN A 22 8.06 -3.39 -16.88
C ASN A 22 7.21 -3.49 -18.16
N PRO A 23 6.24 -2.58 -18.37
CA PRO A 23 5.54 -2.50 -19.65
C PRO A 23 6.50 -2.00 -20.75
N PRO A 24 6.42 -2.53 -22.00
CA PRO A 24 7.26 -2.04 -23.09
C PRO A 24 7.11 -0.53 -23.32
N GLY A 25 8.23 0.19 -23.30
CA GLY A 25 8.25 1.64 -23.55
C GLY A 25 7.67 2.51 -22.42
N GLY A 26 7.28 1.93 -21.27
CA GLY A 26 6.68 2.65 -20.16
C GLY A 26 7.57 2.72 -18.91
N LYS A 27 7.25 3.67 -18.02
CA LYS A 27 7.75 3.66 -16.64
C LYS A 27 6.94 2.64 -15.84
N GLN A 28 7.61 1.83 -15.02
CA GLN A 28 6.93 0.98 -14.06
C GLN A 28 6.54 1.81 -12.83
N TYR A 29 5.25 1.76 -12.52
CA TYR A 29 4.67 2.30 -11.31
C TYR A 29 3.99 1.19 -10.50
N SER A 30 3.91 1.38 -9.19
CA SER A 30 3.08 0.60 -8.29
C SER A 30 2.22 1.54 -7.45
N ILE A 31 1.07 1.06 -6.99
CA ILE A 31 0.23 1.84 -6.06
C ILE A 31 0.80 1.68 -4.65
N ALA A 32 0.96 2.80 -3.97
CA ALA A 32 1.40 2.83 -2.60
C ALA A 32 0.23 2.64 -1.64
N SER A 33 0.42 1.80 -0.62
CA SER A 33 -0.52 1.63 0.48
C SER A 33 0.25 1.65 1.79
N TYR A 34 -0.24 2.38 2.79
CA TYR A 34 0.46 2.56 4.05
C TYR A 34 -0.46 2.29 5.22
N TRP A 35 0.09 1.70 6.27
CA TRP A 35 -0.48 1.78 7.61
C TRP A 35 -0.01 3.08 8.24
N VAL A 36 -0.94 3.84 8.82
CA VAL A 36 -0.64 5.09 9.51
C VAL A 36 -1.11 4.98 10.94
N GLU A 37 -0.24 5.36 11.85
CA GLU A 37 -0.52 5.46 13.27
C GLU A 37 -0.76 6.93 13.62
N GLY A 38 -1.76 7.19 14.43
CA GLY A 38 -2.17 8.55 14.79
C GLY A 38 -2.55 8.67 16.25
N VAL A 39 -2.37 9.87 16.81
CA VAL A 39 -2.81 10.19 18.16
C VAL A 39 -4.17 10.86 18.10
N SER A 40 -5.14 10.30 18.83
CA SER A 40 -6.47 10.90 18.94
C SER A 40 -6.40 12.28 19.56
N LYS A 41 -7.07 13.28 18.94
CA LYS A 41 -7.20 14.64 19.48
C LYS A 41 -7.90 14.68 20.84
N GLN A 42 -8.66 13.65 21.18
CA GLN A 42 -9.39 13.55 22.45
C GLN A 42 -8.57 12.92 23.58
N SER A 43 -7.37 12.41 23.31
CA SER A 43 -6.49 11.85 24.34
C SER A 43 -6.15 12.91 25.38
N THR A 44 -6.27 12.57 26.67
CA THR A 44 -5.77 13.41 27.76
C THR A 44 -4.24 13.32 27.92
N GLN A 45 -3.63 12.26 27.37
CA GLN A 45 -2.19 11.97 27.43
C GLN A 45 -1.52 12.27 26.08
N GLN A 46 -1.74 13.46 25.53
CA GLN A 46 -1.23 13.83 24.20
C GLN A 46 0.28 13.68 24.09
N GLN A 47 1.03 14.23 25.06
CA GLN A 47 2.49 14.27 24.99
C GLN A 47 3.10 12.88 25.05
N GLU A 48 2.59 12.03 25.95
CA GLU A 48 3.05 10.65 26.14
C GLU A 48 2.72 9.80 24.93
N ALA A 49 1.52 9.96 24.35
CA ALA A 49 1.15 9.25 23.13
C ALA A 49 2.05 9.61 21.95
N TRP A 50 2.37 10.90 21.76
CA TRP A 50 3.31 11.33 20.72
C TRP A 50 4.74 10.84 20.98
N LYS A 51 5.23 10.87 22.23
CA LYS A 51 6.54 10.30 22.59
C LYS A 51 6.60 8.79 22.32
N PHE A 52 5.52 8.07 22.62
CA PHE A 52 5.42 6.64 22.35
C PHE A 52 5.44 6.36 20.84
N LEU A 53 4.66 7.09 20.06
CA LEU A 53 4.66 6.95 18.60
C LEU A 53 6.03 7.31 17.98
N GLN A 54 6.70 8.33 18.51
CA GLN A 54 8.08 8.66 18.12
C GLN A 54 9.05 7.51 18.42
N PHE A 55 8.89 6.83 19.55
CA PHE A 55 9.68 5.64 19.86
C PHE A 55 9.37 4.48 18.89
N LEU A 56 8.10 4.21 18.59
CA LEU A 56 7.72 3.13 17.66
C LEU A 56 8.32 3.32 16.26
N SER A 57 8.36 4.57 15.78
CA SER A 57 8.96 4.96 14.48
C SER A 57 10.46 5.24 14.55
N SER A 58 11.10 5.05 15.70
CA SER A 58 12.54 5.17 15.84
C SER A 58 13.24 3.96 15.21
N LYS A 59 14.53 4.11 14.86
CA LYS A 59 15.35 2.99 14.37
C LYS A 59 15.34 1.80 15.33
N GLU A 60 15.47 2.07 16.63
CA GLU A 60 15.41 1.04 17.67
C GLU A 60 14.04 0.36 17.72
N GLY A 61 12.96 1.14 17.80
CA GLY A 61 11.60 0.61 17.88
C GLY A 61 11.23 -0.27 16.68
N GLU A 62 11.52 0.20 15.47
CA GLU A 62 11.23 -0.54 14.24
C GLU A 62 12.02 -1.84 14.13
N THR A 63 13.34 -1.80 14.36
CA THR A 63 14.19 -3.01 14.32
C THR A 63 13.80 -4.02 15.40
N LYS A 64 13.50 -3.56 16.62
CA LYS A 64 13.01 -4.40 17.72
C LYS A 64 11.70 -5.10 17.36
N MET A 65 10.76 -4.35 16.78
CA MET A 65 9.47 -4.89 16.36
C MET A 65 9.63 -5.94 15.24
N TYR A 66 10.48 -5.66 14.25
CA TYR A 66 10.78 -6.61 13.19
C TYR A 66 11.40 -7.90 13.73
N GLU A 67 12.37 -7.80 14.64
CA GLU A 67 13.04 -8.95 15.28
C GLU A 67 12.02 -9.82 16.02
N ILE A 68 11.21 -9.22 16.91
CA ILE A 68 10.20 -9.94 17.70
C ILE A 68 9.21 -10.67 16.78
N GLN A 69 8.74 -9.99 15.74
CA GLN A 69 7.78 -10.57 14.80
C GLN A 69 8.41 -11.68 13.94
N SER A 70 9.65 -11.52 13.51
CA SER A 70 10.33 -12.53 12.68
C SER A 70 10.62 -13.83 13.45
N ASN A 71 10.58 -13.79 14.79
CA ASN A 71 10.66 -15.00 15.62
C ASN A 71 9.36 -15.81 15.66
N ILE A 72 8.22 -15.20 15.32
CA ILE A 72 6.89 -15.86 15.37
C ILE A 72 6.27 -16.06 13.98
N ARG A 73 6.79 -15.38 12.95
CA ARG A 73 6.33 -15.47 11.56
C ARG A 73 7.50 -15.29 10.61
N MET A 74 7.31 -15.59 9.33
CA MET A 74 8.40 -15.62 8.33
C MET A 74 9.17 -14.30 8.17
N PHE A 75 8.56 -13.16 8.48
CA PHE A 75 9.19 -11.84 8.44
C PHE A 75 8.41 -10.83 9.29
N GLY A 76 9.09 -9.78 9.73
CA GLY A 76 8.52 -8.64 10.45
C GLY A 76 7.91 -7.57 9.54
N THR A 77 7.32 -6.54 10.15
CA THR A 77 6.83 -5.35 9.47
C THR A 77 7.97 -4.60 8.81
N VAL A 78 7.83 -4.29 7.52
CA VAL A 78 8.79 -3.47 6.77
C VAL A 78 8.96 -2.11 7.46
N TYR A 79 10.20 -1.65 7.53
CA TYR A 79 10.56 -0.36 8.13
C TYR A 79 9.96 0.82 7.38
N SER A 80 9.52 1.86 8.12
CA SER A 80 9.08 3.11 7.50
C SER A 80 10.25 4.03 7.17
N ARG A 81 11.42 3.79 7.78
CA ARG A 81 12.61 4.62 7.60
C ARG A 81 13.50 4.18 6.44
N MET A 82 13.86 5.14 5.59
CA MET A 82 14.76 4.94 4.44
C MET A 82 16.17 4.48 4.84
N ASP A 83 16.70 4.92 5.98
CA ASP A 83 18.02 4.51 6.47
C ASP A 83 18.08 3.05 6.93
N LEU A 84 16.94 2.35 6.97
CA LEU A 84 16.84 0.92 7.27
C LEU A 84 16.55 0.07 6.02
N ALA A 85 16.34 0.68 4.85
CA ALA A 85 15.98 -0.04 3.64
C ALA A 85 17.02 -1.10 3.25
N GLU A 86 18.31 -0.78 3.42
CA GLU A 86 19.42 -1.71 3.10
C GLU A 86 19.36 -3.02 3.90
N LEU A 87 18.75 -3.01 5.09
CA LEU A 87 18.60 -4.21 5.92
C LEU A 87 17.62 -5.23 5.32
N LEU A 88 16.67 -4.78 4.48
CA LEU A 88 15.59 -5.62 3.94
C LEU A 88 15.59 -5.69 2.40
N VAL A 89 16.42 -4.92 1.71
CA VAL A 89 16.40 -4.86 0.23
C VAL A 89 16.78 -6.20 -0.42
N GLN A 90 17.54 -7.05 0.27
CA GLN A 90 17.91 -8.40 -0.17
C GLN A 90 17.04 -9.51 0.44
N ASP A 91 16.01 -9.15 1.22
CA ASP A 91 15.08 -10.13 1.78
C ASP A 91 14.28 -10.82 0.66
N GLN A 92 14.17 -12.15 0.72
CA GLN A 92 13.54 -12.94 -0.34
C GLN A 92 12.03 -12.68 -0.54
N TYR A 93 11.37 -12.10 0.47
CA TYR A 93 9.93 -11.83 0.47
C TYR A 93 9.62 -10.33 0.45
N LEU A 94 10.46 -9.51 1.09
CA LEU A 94 10.27 -8.07 1.24
C LEU A 94 11.10 -7.25 0.25
N GLY A 95 12.23 -7.78 -0.22
CA GLY A 95 13.20 -7.05 -1.03
C GLY A 95 12.62 -6.44 -2.30
N SER A 96 11.74 -7.16 -2.99
CA SER A 96 11.04 -6.66 -4.19
C SER A 96 10.15 -5.44 -3.92
N VAL A 97 9.55 -5.34 -2.73
CA VAL A 97 8.71 -4.20 -2.33
C VAL A 97 9.60 -3.04 -1.86
N VAL A 98 10.61 -3.33 -1.03
CA VAL A 98 11.57 -2.33 -0.52
C VAL A 98 12.33 -1.67 -1.68
N LYS A 99 12.77 -2.45 -2.66
CA LYS A 99 13.43 -1.94 -3.86
C LYS A 99 12.55 -0.97 -4.66
N GLN A 100 11.26 -1.28 -4.81
CA GLN A 100 10.32 -0.36 -5.46
C GLN A 100 10.16 0.96 -4.70
N ALA A 101 10.23 0.94 -3.36
CA ALA A 101 10.20 2.15 -2.55
C ALA A 101 11.49 2.98 -2.70
N VAL A 102 12.65 2.34 -2.66
CA VAL A 102 13.95 3.01 -2.85
C VAL A 102 14.08 3.61 -4.25
N GLU A 103 13.51 2.95 -5.26
CA GLU A 103 13.52 3.40 -6.65
C GLU A 103 12.39 4.39 -7.01
N ASP A 104 11.64 4.90 -6.01
CA ASP A 104 10.53 5.86 -6.22
C ASP A 104 9.49 5.38 -7.25
N ARG A 105 9.17 4.08 -7.22
CA ARG A 105 8.20 3.45 -8.15
C ARG A 105 6.76 3.63 -7.67
N PHE A 106 6.55 4.03 -6.42
CA PHE A 106 5.23 4.08 -5.82
C PHE A 106 4.52 5.41 -6.10
N ILE A 107 3.26 5.34 -6.48
CA ILE A 107 2.35 6.48 -6.58
C ILE A 107 1.20 6.32 -5.58
N SER A 108 0.85 7.41 -4.90
CA SER A 108 -0.31 7.43 -4.01
C SER A 108 -1.55 7.85 -4.79
N LEU A 109 -2.61 7.05 -4.69
CA LEU A 109 -3.90 7.32 -5.31
C LEU A 109 -5.01 7.02 -4.28
N PRO A 110 -6.18 7.69 -4.37
CA PRO A 110 -7.34 7.39 -3.53
C PRO A 110 -8.01 6.08 -3.97
N LEU A 111 -7.28 4.96 -3.83
CA LEU A 111 -7.69 3.62 -4.28
C LEU A 111 -7.63 2.57 -3.18
N ILE A 112 -7.19 2.95 -1.97
CA ILE A 112 -7.02 2.01 -0.87
C ILE A 112 -8.35 1.90 -0.11
N SER A 113 -9.08 0.81 -0.32
CA SER A 113 -10.50 0.62 0.04
C SER A 113 -10.78 0.25 1.50
N ASN A 114 -9.86 0.52 2.42
CA ASN A 114 -10.03 0.21 3.86
C ASN A 114 -10.19 1.48 4.71
N THR A 115 -10.81 2.51 4.16
CA THR A 115 -11.19 3.73 4.90
C THR A 115 -12.50 3.55 5.67
N PHE A 116 -13.33 2.58 5.28
CA PHE A 116 -14.61 2.23 5.93
C PHE A 116 -15.57 3.41 6.05
N ASP A 117 -15.55 4.33 5.08
CA ASP A 117 -16.33 5.57 5.08
C ASP A 117 -17.27 5.70 3.86
N ASP A 118 -17.33 4.69 2.98
CA ASP A 118 -18.04 4.72 1.68
C ASP A 118 -17.71 6.00 0.90
N GLY A 119 -16.45 6.44 1.04
CA GLY A 119 -16.04 7.80 0.73
C GLY A 119 -15.33 7.93 -0.60
N LEU A 120 -14.38 8.87 -0.63
CA LEU A 120 -13.58 9.20 -1.80
C LEU A 120 -13.02 7.96 -2.51
N ASN A 121 -12.40 7.06 -1.76
CA ASN A 121 -11.70 5.92 -2.33
C ASN A 121 -12.67 4.92 -2.96
N ASP A 122 -13.77 4.62 -2.28
CA ASP A 122 -14.77 3.65 -2.75
C ASP A 122 -15.45 4.15 -4.03
N GLU A 123 -15.73 5.45 -4.12
CA GLU A 123 -16.30 6.03 -5.33
C GLU A 123 -15.34 6.02 -6.52
N VAL A 124 -14.06 6.31 -6.31
CA VAL A 124 -13.03 6.22 -7.36
C VAL A 124 -12.88 4.77 -7.82
N VAL A 125 -12.77 3.82 -6.88
CA VAL A 125 -12.66 2.40 -7.17
C VAL A 125 -13.85 1.91 -7.99
N ARG A 126 -15.08 2.31 -7.64
CA ARG A 126 -16.29 1.95 -8.39
C ARG A 126 -16.26 2.42 -9.84
N TYR A 127 -15.74 3.61 -10.13
CA TYR A 127 -15.61 4.07 -11.52
C TYR A 127 -14.58 3.25 -12.31
N LEU A 128 -13.47 2.85 -11.68
CA LEU A 128 -12.49 1.97 -12.31
C LEU A 128 -13.04 0.56 -12.52
N GLU A 129 -13.77 0.01 -11.54
CA GLU A 129 -14.46 -1.27 -11.66
C GLU A 129 -15.46 -1.27 -12.82
N ASN A 130 -16.30 -0.23 -12.92
CA ASN A 130 -17.24 -0.06 -14.03
C ASN A 130 -16.52 0.00 -15.39
N ALA A 131 -15.37 0.66 -15.47
CA ALA A 131 -14.56 0.71 -16.69
C ALA A 131 -14.10 -0.70 -17.10
N ILE A 132 -13.59 -1.49 -16.16
CA ILE A 132 -13.14 -2.86 -16.43
C ILE A 132 -14.33 -3.74 -16.85
N ASN A 133 -15.43 -3.69 -16.10
CA ASN A 133 -16.61 -4.50 -16.36
C ASN A 133 -17.27 -4.19 -17.72
N SER A 134 -17.35 -2.91 -18.09
CA SER A 134 -17.93 -2.49 -19.39
C SER A 134 -17.08 -2.96 -20.58
N THR A 135 -15.75 -3.01 -20.45
CA THR A 135 -14.88 -3.54 -21.52
C THR A 135 -15.12 -5.03 -21.76
N SER A 136 -15.41 -5.78 -20.70
CA SER A 136 -15.81 -7.19 -20.80
C SER A 136 -17.17 -7.38 -21.49
N GLN A 137 -17.96 -6.30 -21.63
CA GLN A 137 -19.27 -6.28 -22.30
C GLN A 137 -19.20 -5.68 -23.71
N GLY A 138 -18.01 -5.37 -24.23
CA GLY A 138 -17.80 -4.89 -25.60
C GLY A 138 -17.64 -3.38 -25.76
N VAL A 139 -17.63 -2.60 -24.67
CA VAL A 139 -17.25 -1.17 -24.72
C VAL A 139 -15.75 -1.06 -24.98
N SER A 140 -15.34 -0.12 -25.84
CA SER A 140 -13.91 0.09 -26.10
C SER A 140 -13.17 0.59 -24.85
N TYR A 141 -11.87 0.26 -24.72
CA TYR A 141 -11.04 0.77 -23.62
C TYR A 141 -10.99 2.30 -23.56
N GLU A 142 -10.96 2.97 -24.72
CA GLU A 142 -10.92 4.43 -24.78
C GLU A 142 -12.22 5.02 -24.20
N GLU A 143 -13.37 4.52 -24.65
CA GLU A 143 -14.68 4.99 -24.20
C GLU A 143 -14.91 4.71 -22.70
N SER A 144 -14.54 3.52 -22.23
CA SER A 144 -14.70 3.15 -20.82
C SER A 144 -13.82 4.02 -19.91
N LEU A 145 -12.58 4.30 -20.31
CA LEU A 145 -11.67 5.16 -19.55
C LEU A 145 -12.08 6.64 -19.60
N ILE A 146 -12.60 7.15 -20.73
CA ILE A 146 -13.16 8.51 -20.79
C ILE A 146 -14.32 8.65 -19.80
N THR A 147 -15.20 7.64 -19.73
CA THR A 147 -16.33 7.63 -18.82
C THR A 147 -15.88 7.57 -17.36
N ALA A 148 -14.94 6.69 -17.04
CA ALA A 148 -14.36 6.59 -15.70
C ALA A 148 -13.68 7.90 -15.28
N LYS A 149 -12.89 8.51 -16.17
CA LYS A 149 -12.25 9.80 -15.91
C LYS A 149 -13.29 10.88 -15.58
N LYS A 150 -14.34 11.02 -16.37
CA LYS A 150 -15.40 12.01 -16.09
C LYS A 150 -16.02 11.79 -14.71
N GLY A 151 -16.29 10.54 -14.35
CA GLY A 151 -16.80 10.18 -13.03
C GLY A 151 -15.83 10.54 -11.90
N ILE A 152 -14.57 10.15 -12.03
CA ILE A 152 -13.51 10.44 -11.05
C ILE A 152 -13.30 11.95 -10.90
N ASP A 153 -13.30 12.71 -11.99
CA ASP A 153 -13.18 14.17 -11.96
C ASP A 153 -14.34 14.81 -11.16
N GLN A 154 -15.56 14.28 -11.28
CA GLN A 154 -16.70 14.74 -10.46
C GLN A 154 -16.53 14.39 -8.98
N VAL A 155 -15.99 13.21 -8.67
CA VAL A 155 -15.66 12.83 -7.29
C VAL A 155 -14.63 13.81 -6.71
N PHE A 156 -13.54 14.05 -7.42
CA PHE A 156 -12.49 14.98 -6.98
C PHE A 156 -13.02 16.40 -6.78
N LEU A 157 -13.88 16.89 -7.69
CA LEU A 157 -14.53 18.18 -7.54
C LEU A 157 -15.37 18.25 -6.25
N ARG A 158 -16.17 17.21 -5.96
CA ARG A 158 -17.00 17.16 -4.75
C ARG A 158 -16.16 17.15 -3.47
N TYR A 159 -15.04 16.42 -3.47
CA TYR A 159 -14.10 16.36 -2.35
C TYR A 159 -13.09 17.51 -2.31
N LYS A 160 -13.13 18.43 -3.28
CA LYS A 160 -12.22 19.58 -3.41
C LYS A 160 -10.74 19.17 -3.50
N ILE A 161 -10.49 18.05 -4.18
CA ILE A 161 -9.14 17.57 -4.49
C ILE A 161 -8.68 18.27 -5.76
N GLN A 162 -7.51 18.90 -5.70
CA GLN A 162 -6.88 19.62 -6.81
C GLN A 162 -5.97 18.70 -7.62
#